data_AF-A0A9D8UFM7-F1
#
_entry.id   AF-A0A9D8UFM7-F1
#
_cell.length_a   1.000
_cell.length_b   1.000
_cell.length_c   1.000
_cell.angle_alpha   90.00
_cell.angle_beta   90.00
_cell.angle_gamma   90.00
#
_symmetry.space_group_name_H-M   'P 1'
#
loop_
_entity.id
_entity.type
_entity.pdbx_description
1 polymer ?
#
loop_
_entity_poly.entity_id
_entity_poly.type
_entity_poly.pdbx_seq_one_letter_code
_entity_poly.pdbx_strand_id
1 'polypeptide(L)'
;MPKKIGNLTLYSVDDLHEILGISKLTLRAYLREGKIRARKLGVSWYVTEEAIREYFEEPQPETTPKRKESEFRYIVQGINDLVSETEECETKKEVLEILNDQAIISLFQVQVVDRSTNEITEIIKARDFIDRYANS
;
A
#
# COMPACT_ATOMS: atom_id res chain seq x y z
N MET A 1 4.56 -22.85 24.75
CA MET A 1 5.53 -23.93 24.49
C MET A 1 5.13 -24.73 23.26
N PRO A 2 6.05 -24.97 22.30
CA PRO A 2 5.77 -25.69 21.06
C PRO A 2 5.27 -27.12 21.31
N LYS A 3 4.35 -27.59 20.47
CA LYS A 3 3.83 -28.97 20.54
C LYS A 3 4.65 -29.87 19.62
N LYS A 4 5.19 -30.97 20.17
CA LYS A 4 5.86 -32.01 19.38
C LYS A 4 4.94 -33.22 19.20
N ILE A 5 4.74 -33.63 17.95
CA ILE A 5 3.97 -34.82 17.58
C ILE A 5 4.89 -35.70 16.74
N GLY A 6 5.53 -36.69 17.38
CA GLY A 6 6.59 -37.47 16.72
C GLY A 6 7.73 -36.56 16.26
N ASN A 7 8.00 -36.54 14.95
CA ASN A 7 9.03 -35.69 14.34
C ASN A 7 8.51 -34.31 13.91
N LEU A 8 7.22 -34.02 14.11
CA LEU A 8 6.60 -32.76 13.72
C LEU A 8 6.59 -31.78 14.89
N THR A 9 7.20 -30.61 14.71
CA THR A 9 7.12 -29.50 15.67
C THR A 9 6.10 -28.47 15.19
N LEU A 10 5.13 -28.15 16.06
CA LEU A 10 4.07 -27.18 15.82
C LEU A 10 4.21 -25.98 16.75
N TYR A 11 4.29 -24.81 16.15
CA TYR A 11 4.35 -23.52 16.83
C TYR A 11 2.99 -22.85 16.78
N SER A 12 2.47 -22.46 17.94
CA SER A 12 1.31 -21.58 18.04
C SER A 12 1.71 -20.12 17.79
N VAL A 13 0.71 -19.24 17.66
CA VAL A 13 0.95 -17.79 17.58
C VAL A 13 1.70 -17.28 18.82
N ASP A 14 1.44 -17.85 19.99
CA ASP A 14 2.11 -17.45 21.23
C ASP A 14 3.57 -17.90 21.23
N ASP A 15 3.87 -19.11 20.74
CA ASP A 15 5.25 -19.59 20.60
C ASP A 15 6.04 -18.73 19.63
N LEU A 16 5.45 -18.40 18.47
CA LEU A 16 6.08 -17.54 17.47
C LEU A 16 6.30 -16.12 18.00
N HIS A 17 5.37 -15.62 18.80
CA HIS A 17 5.52 -14.31 19.44
C HIS A 17 6.72 -14.28 20.38
N GLU A 18 6.88 -15.32 21.20
CA GLU A 18 8.01 -15.45 22.13
C GLU A 18 9.35 -15.65 21.40
N ILE A 19 9.37 -16.46 20.34
CA ILE A 19 10.60 -16.82 19.62
C ILE A 19 11.06 -15.69 18.68
N LEU A 20 10.13 -15.08 17.94
CA LEU A 20 10.46 -14.10 16.90
C LEU A 20 10.33 -12.64 17.39
N GLY A 21 9.72 -12.40 18.55
CA GLY A 21 9.46 -11.05 19.07
C GLY A 21 8.41 -10.25 18.29
N ILE A 22 7.70 -10.88 17.35
CA ILE A 22 6.69 -10.23 16.52
C ILE A 22 5.35 -10.17 17.27
N SER A 23 4.60 -9.08 17.11
CA SER A 23 3.28 -8.96 17.75
C SER A 23 2.33 -10.07 17.31
N LYS A 24 1.49 -10.56 18.24
CA LYS A 24 0.47 -11.58 17.95
C LYS A 24 -0.52 -11.11 16.87
N LEU A 25 -0.75 -9.80 16.76
CA LEU A 25 -1.61 -9.20 15.73
C LEU A 25 -0.98 -9.39 14.34
N THR A 26 0.29 -9.03 14.19
CA THR A 26 1.05 -9.16 12.94
C THR A 26 1.16 -10.62 12.53
N LEU A 27 1.48 -11.52 13.46
CA LEU A 27 1.51 -12.96 13.19
C LEU A 27 0.16 -13.43 12.65
N ARG A 28 -0.95 -13.12 13.33
CA ARG A 28 -2.29 -13.49 12.84
C ARG A 28 -2.62 -12.87 11.48
N ALA A 29 -2.13 -11.68 11.15
CA ALA A 29 -2.27 -11.09 9.83
C ALA A 29 -1.52 -11.94 8.79
N TYR A 30 -0.26 -12.27 9.04
CA TYR A 30 0.55 -13.08 8.13
C TYR A 30 -0.06 -14.47 7.90
N LEU A 31 -0.60 -15.10 8.95
CA LEU A 31 -1.24 -16.42 8.82
C LEU A 31 -2.56 -16.34 8.03
N ARG A 32 -3.35 -15.27 8.20
CA ARG A 32 -4.60 -15.06 7.44
C ARG A 32 -4.35 -14.70 5.99
N GLU A 33 -3.32 -13.91 5.73
CA GLU A 33 -2.90 -13.48 4.39
C GLU A 33 -2.17 -14.58 3.62
N GLY A 34 -1.83 -15.69 4.27
CA GLY A 34 -1.10 -16.80 3.67
C GLY A 34 0.38 -16.54 3.45
N LYS A 35 0.93 -15.46 4.04
CA LYS A 35 2.36 -15.11 3.97
C LYS A 35 3.24 -16.16 4.63
N ILE A 36 2.77 -16.74 5.73
CA ILE A 36 3.39 -17.88 6.38
C ILE A 36 2.39 -19.02 6.32
N ARG A 37 2.82 -20.15 5.76
CA ARG A 37 1.99 -21.35 5.66
C ARG A 37 1.62 -21.84 7.06
N ALA A 38 0.32 -21.92 7.34
CA ALA A 38 -0.20 -22.33 8.64
C ALA A 38 -1.49 -23.15 8.52
N ARG A 39 -1.78 -23.95 9.54
CA ARG A 39 -3.03 -24.71 9.64
C ARG A 39 -3.84 -24.26 10.85
N LYS A 40 -5.12 -23.98 10.59
CA LYS A 40 -6.08 -23.69 11.66
C LYS A 40 -6.66 -24.99 12.21
N LEU A 41 -6.57 -25.18 13.52
CA LEU A 41 -7.16 -26.30 14.26
C LEU A 41 -8.05 -25.72 15.37
N GLY A 42 -9.37 -25.77 15.15
CA GLY A 42 -10.35 -25.09 15.99
C GLY A 42 -10.17 -23.56 15.93
N VAL A 43 -9.97 -22.95 17.11
CA VAL A 43 -9.74 -21.49 17.23
C VAL A 43 -8.26 -21.11 17.10
N SER A 44 -7.35 -22.08 17.09
CA SER A 44 -5.90 -21.84 17.12
C SER A 44 -5.25 -22.06 15.76
N TRP A 45 -4.21 -21.27 15.48
CA TRP A 45 -3.33 -21.47 14.34
C TRP A 45 -2.05 -22.17 14.76
N TYR A 46 -1.56 -23.04 13.90
CA TYR A 46 -0.31 -23.76 14.07
C TYR A 46 0.55 -23.65 12.80
N VAL A 47 1.85 -23.45 13.01
CA VAL A 47 2.88 -23.33 11.97
C VAL A 47 3.89 -24.45 12.19
N THR A 48 4.32 -25.11 11.12
CA THR A 48 5.36 -26.14 11.23
C THR A 48 6.74 -25.52 11.11
N GLU A 49 7.78 -26.20 11.58
CA GLU A 49 9.16 -25.71 11.45
C GLU A 49 9.56 -25.52 9.98
N GLU A 50 9.12 -26.43 9.11
CA GLU A 50 9.38 -26.37 7.67
C GLU A 50 8.75 -25.12 7.04
N ALA A 51 7.53 -24.77 7.45
CA ALA A 51 6.85 -23.56 6.96
C ALA A 51 7.54 -22.26 7.40
N ILE A 52 8.16 -22.25 8.59
CA ILE A 52 8.97 -21.12 9.04
C ILE A 52 10.22 -21.03 8.18
N ARG A 53 10.89 -22.15 7.92
CA ARG A 53 12.09 -22.19 7.07
C ARG A 53 11.78 -21.72 5.65
N GLU A 54 10.72 -22.24 5.05
CA GLU A 54 10.22 -21.86 3.72
C GLU A 54 10.00 -20.34 3.64
N TYR A 55 9.36 -19.73 4.64
CA TYR A 55 9.13 -18.28 4.67
C TYR A 55 10.42 -17.43 4.62
N PHE A 56 11.51 -17.91 5.22
CA PHE A 56 12.80 -17.20 5.23
C PHE A 56 13.68 -17.53 4.02
N GLU A 57 13.48 -18.68 3.39
CA GLU A 57 14.21 -19.11 2.19
C GLU A 57 13.57 -18.58 0.90
N GLU A 58 12.25 -18.34 0.91
CA GLU A 58 11.57 -17.74 -0.22
C GLU A 58 12.13 -16.34 -0.50
N PRO A 59 12.59 -16.07 -1.74
CA PRO A 59 12.92 -14.71 -2.13
C PRO A 59 11.64 -13.89 -1.99
N GLN A 60 11.63 -13.01 -0.98
CA GLN A 60 10.51 -12.11 -0.74
C GLN A 60 10.22 -11.43 -2.09
N PRO A 61 9.02 -11.59 -2.68
CA PRO A 61 8.67 -10.73 -3.79
C PRO A 61 8.83 -9.32 -3.27
N GLU A 62 9.71 -8.53 -3.90
CA GLU A 62 9.99 -7.13 -3.58
C GLU A 62 8.69 -6.52 -3.08
N THR A 63 8.58 -6.35 -1.76
CA THR A 63 7.41 -5.73 -1.15
C THR A 63 7.56 -4.24 -1.39
N THR A 64 7.49 -3.85 -2.67
CA THR A 64 6.80 -2.62 -2.99
C THR A 64 5.50 -2.71 -2.20
N PRO A 65 5.22 -1.73 -1.31
CA PRO A 65 3.90 -1.68 -0.72
C PRO A 65 2.97 -1.79 -1.91
N LYS A 66 2.06 -2.79 -1.89
CA LYS A 66 0.85 -2.71 -2.69
C LYS A 66 0.13 -1.46 -2.19
N ARG A 67 0.62 -0.29 -2.62
CA ARG A 67 -0.19 0.90 -2.83
C ARG A 67 -1.38 0.29 -3.55
N LYS A 68 -2.56 0.39 -2.95
CA LYS A 68 -3.79 0.35 -3.73
C LYS A 68 -3.42 1.06 -5.04
N GLU A 69 -3.49 0.40 -6.20
CA GLU A 69 -3.50 1.13 -7.46
C GLU A 69 -4.42 2.30 -7.20
N SER A 70 -3.88 3.52 -7.22
CA SER A 70 -4.53 4.63 -6.55
C SER A 70 -5.92 4.70 -7.14
N GLU A 71 -6.96 4.54 -6.30
CA GLU A 71 -8.37 4.55 -6.73
C GLU A 71 -8.67 5.81 -7.55
N PHE A 72 -7.80 6.81 -7.44
CA PHE A 72 -7.85 8.06 -8.17
C PHE A 72 -6.70 8.22 -9.18
N ARG A 73 -6.99 8.90 -10.28
CA ARG A 73 -6.04 9.57 -11.18
C ARG A 73 -6.22 11.09 -11.06
N TYR A 74 -5.25 11.86 -11.53
CA TYR A 74 -5.26 13.31 -11.44
C TYR A 74 -5.23 13.92 -12.83
N ILE A 75 -5.91 15.05 -13.02
CA ILE A 75 -5.87 15.81 -14.27
C ILE A 75 -5.44 17.23 -13.92
N VAL A 76 -4.27 17.64 -14.41
CA VAL A 76 -3.81 19.02 -14.34
C VAL A 76 -4.40 19.77 -15.54
N GLN A 77 -5.15 20.83 -15.28
CA GLN A 77 -5.84 21.58 -16.33
C GLN A 77 -5.72 23.09 -16.10
N GLY A 78 -5.58 23.86 -17.18
CA GLY A 78 -5.75 25.31 -17.17
C GLY A 78 -7.17 25.74 -16.79
N ILE A 79 -7.31 26.81 -16.00
CA ILE A 79 -8.61 27.35 -15.56
C ILE A 79 -9.22 28.31 -16.61
N ASN A 80 -8.40 28.79 -17.56
CA ASN A 80 -8.79 29.81 -18.54
C ASN A 80 -8.57 29.33 -19.97
N ASP A 81 -9.30 29.91 -20.92
CA ASP A 81 -9.17 29.66 -22.37
C ASP A 81 -7.76 29.96 -22.94
N LEU A 82 -6.91 30.63 -22.15
CA LEU A 82 -5.52 30.94 -22.51
C LEU A 82 -4.57 29.74 -22.36
N VAL A 83 -4.99 28.68 -21.66
CA VAL A 83 -4.19 27.48 -21.39
C VAL A 83 -5.06 26.26 -21.64
N SER A 84 -4.96 25.69 -22.84
CA SER A 84 -5.68 24.47 -23.23
C SER A 84 -4.96 23.19 -22.80
N GLU A 85 -3.83 23.32 -22.12
CA GLU A 85 -3.01 22.18 -21.69
C GLU A 85 -3.74 21.38 -20.62
N THR A 86 -3.82 20.08 -20.85
CA THR A 86 -4.41 19.11 -19.93
C THR A 86 -3.47 17.92 -19.87
N GLU A 87 -3.03 17.57 -18.66
CA GLU A 87 -2.12 16.46 -18.44
C GLU A 87 -2.71 15.49 -17.42
N GLU A 88 -2.75 14.21 -17.77
CA GLU A 88 -3.23 13.16 -16.89
C GLU A 88 -2.06 12.54 -16.12
N CYS A 89 -2.20 12.44 -14.81
CA CYS A 89 -1.15 11.96 -13.92
C CYS A 89 -1.69 10.80 -13.07
N GLU A 90 -0.84 9.79 -12.91
CA GLU A 90 -1.16 8.58 -12.16
C GLU A 90 -0.85 8.78 -10.67
N THR A 91 0.13 9.63 -10.36
CA THR A 91 0.60 9.85 -8.99
C THR A 91 0.60 11.33 -8.60
N LYS A 92 0.45 11.61 -7.30
CA LYS A 92 0.59 12.99 -6.77
C LYS A 92 1.98 13.58 -7.04
N LYS A 93 3.00 12.74 -7.13
CA LYS A 93 4.39 13.17 -7.40
C LYS A 93 4.52 13.74 -8.81
N GLU A 94 3.97 13.06 -9.81
CA GLU A 94 3.89 13.57 -11.19
C GLU A 94 3.17 14.91 -11.24
N VAL A 95 2.02 15.03 -10.56
CA VAL A 95 1.27 16.30 -10.48
C VAL A 95 2.15 17.43 -9.92
N LEU A 96 2.88 17.17 -8.83
CA LEU A 96 3.76 18.16 -8.23
C LEU A 96 4.91 18.56 -9.16
N GLU A 97 5.52 17.59 -9.86
CA GLU A 97 6.59 17.86 -10.83
C GLU A 97 6.08 18.78 -11.95
N ILE A 98 4.95 18.43 -12.57
CA ILE A 98 4.33 19.25 -13.63
C ILE A 98 4.02 20.66 -13.13
N LEU A 99 3.36 20.78 -11.97
CA LEU A 99 2.98 22.09 -11.43
C LEU A 99 4.20 22.96 -11.04
N ASN A 100 5.29 22.36 -10.57
CA ASN A 100 6.51 23.10 -10.24
C ASN A 100 7.25 23.60 -11.48
N ASP A 101 7.11 22.91 -12.61
CA ASP A 101 7.71 23.31 -13.89
C ASP A 101 6.88 24.40 -14.61
N GLN A 102 5.65 24.69 -14.15
CA GLN A 102 4.81 25.73 -14.75
C GLN A 102 5.24 27.15 -14.34
N ALA A 103 5.33 28.05 -15.33
CA ALA A 103 5.69 29.45 -15.11
C ALA A 103 4.65 30.26 -14.32
N ILE A 104 3.37 29.88 -14.38
CA ILE A 104 2.26 30.60 -13.73
C ILE A 104 1.28 29.62 -13.08
N ILE A 105 1.63 29.12 -11.89
CA ILE A 105 0.86 28.13 -11.12
C ILE A 105 -0.60 28.56 -10.89
N SER A 106 -0.88 29.85 -10.74
CA SER A 106 -2.23 30.37 -10.48
C SER A 106 -3.24 30.11 -11.61
N LEU A 107 -2.78 29.73 -12.80
CA LEU A 107 -3.63 29.42 -13.94
C LEU A 107 -4.06 27.95 -14.00
N PHE A 108 -3.60 27.11 -13.07
CA PHE A 108 -3.83 25.67 -13.09
C PHE A 108 -4.68 25.20 -11.92
N GLN A 109 -5.43 24.13 -12.17
CA GLN A 109 -6.15 23.33 -11.19
C GLN A 109 -5.83 21.85 -11.37
N VAL A 110 -6.07 21.07 -10.32
CA VAL A 110 -5.94 19.61 -10.30
C VAL A 110 -7.32 19.02 -10.03
N GLN A 111 -7.80 18.19 -10.94
CA GLN A 111 -9.00 17.38 -10.74
C GLN A 111 -8.60 16.00 -10.26
N VAL A 112 -9.19 15.53 -9.16
CA VAL A 112 -9.06 14.16 -8.67
C VAL A 112 -10.21 13.37 -9.26
N VAL A 113 -9.90 12.29 -9.97
CA VAL A 113 -10.89 11.49 -10.72
C VAL A 113 -10.84 10.05 -10.24
N ASP A 114 -11.98 9.50 -9.83
CA ASP A 114 -12.09 8.08 -9.49
C ASP A 114 -11.93 7.23 -10.75
N ARG A 115 -11.00 6.29 -10.74
CA ARG A 115 -10.70 5.44 -11.91
C ARG A 115 -11.82 4.47 -12.24
N SER A 116 -12.63 4.09 -11.27
CA SER A 116 -13.68 3.08 -11.44
C SER A 116 -14.95 3.67 -12.04
N THR A 117 -15.31 4.90 -11.65
CA THR A 117 -16.51 5.60 -12.13
C THR A 117 -16.20 6.66 -13.18
N ASN A 118 -14.93 7.06 -13.30
CA ASN A 118 -14.46 8.17 -14.12
C ASN A 118 -15.09 9.53 -13.73
N GLU A 119 -15.53 9.64 -12.47
CA GLU A 119 -16.14 10.85 -11.93
C GLU A 119 -15.09 11.74 -11.24
N ILE A 120 -15.21 13.06 -11.44
CA ILE A 120 -14.40 14.04 -10.72
C ILE A 120 -14.90 14.09 -9.27
N THR A 121 -14.05 13.67 -8.34
CA THR A 121 -14.36 13.65 -6.90
C THR A 121 -13.97 14.93 -6.21
N GLU A 122 -12.91 15.60 -6.67
CA GLU A 122 -12.42 16.84 -6.10
C GLU A 122 -11.77 17.73 -7.17
N ILE A 123 -11.90 19.05 -7.04
CA ILE A 123 -11.16 20.03 -7.84
C ILE A 123 -10.39 20.93 -6.87
N ILE A 124 -9.08 21.02 -7.06
CA ILE A 124 -8.15 21.72 -6.16
C ILE A 124 -7.36 22.74 -6.98
N LYS A 125 -7.18 23.96 -6.47
CA LYS A 125 -6.27 24.92 -7.11
C LYS A 125 -4.83 24.42 -7.05
N ALA A 126 -4.03 24.63 -8.09
CA ALA A 126 -2.67 24.12 -8.15
C ALA A 126 -1.81 24.57 -6.95
N ARG A 127 -1.96 25.83 -6.50
CA ARG A 127 -1.28 26.34 -5.31
C ARG A 127 -1.62 25.53 -4.05
N ASP A 128 -2.92 25.31 -3.81
CA ASP A 128 -3.40 24.56 -2.66
C ASP A 128 -2.95 23.10 -2.74
N PHE A 129 -2.89 22.53 -3.95
CA PHE A 129 -2.40 21.17 -4.15
C PHE A 129 -0.92 21.03 -3.75
N ILE A 130 -0.07 21.95 -4.20
CA ILE A 130 1.34 21.99 -3.81
C ILE A 130 1.47 22.13 -2.29
N ASP A 131 0.78 23.11 -1.69
CA ASP A 131 0.90 23.37 -0.26
C ASP A 131 0.42 22.15 0.60
N ARG A 132 -0.59 21.41 0.13
CA ARG A 132 -1.08 20.18 0.79
C ARG A 132 -0.11 19.00 0.70
N TYR A 133 0.64 18.86 -0.39
CA TYR A 133 1.36 17.63 -0.72
C TYR A 133 2.88 17.78 -0.91
N ALA A 134 3.43 19.00 -0.84
CA ALA A 134 4.87 19.23 -0.91
C ALA A 134 5.64 18.71 0.32
N ASN A 135 4.95 18.45 1.44
CA ASN A 135 5.56 18.01 2.71
C ASN A 135 5.24 16.54 3.09
N SER A 136 4.60 15.76 2.20
CA SER A 136 4.16 14.38 2.49
C SER A 136 5.02 13.30 1.86
#